data_AF-A0A2M8CYF7-F1
#
_entry.id   AF-A0A2M8CYF7-F1
#
_cell.length_a   1.000
_cell.length_b   1.000
_cell.length_c   1.000
_cell.angle_alpha   90.00
_cell.angle_beta   90.00
_cell.angle_gamma   90.00
#
_symmetry.space_group_name_H-M   'P 1'
#
loop_
_entity.id
_entity.type
_entity.pdbx_description
1 polymer ?
#
loop_
_entity_poly.entity_id
_entity_poly.type
_entity_poly.pdbx_seq_one_letter_code
_entity_poly.pdbx_strand_id
1 'polypeptide(L)'
;MSGCLRDSGPTIKAWVVFSGQADRPWLKFLRPGFRHCFVIMNDGQCWLSFDPMLNYTDLRVHGHIPVTFDLPAWLRGRGQKVVQAPVDHSRQKPVPLAFFTCVEAVKRVFGLHSFFILTPWQLYCHLQKDNHKKEIFYG
;
A
#
# COMPACT_ATOMS: atom_id res chain seq x y z
N MET A 1 -17.87 -23.32 -5.34
CA MET A 1 -16.45 -23.05 -5.67
C MET A 1 -16.27 -21.54 -5.63
N SER A 2 -15.61 -20.88 -4.70
CA SER A 2 -14.80 -21.29 -3.56
C SER A 2 -15.07 -20.29 -2.43
N GLY A 3 -15.63 -20.77 -1.32
CA GLY A 3 -15.51 -20.08 -0.04
C GLY A 3 -14.08 -20.31 0.43
N CYS A 4 -13.17 -19.41 0.08
CA CYS A 4 -11.79 -19.46 0.55
C CYS A 4 -11.60 -18.33 1.56
N LEU A 5 -11.49 -18.73 2.84
CA LEU A 5 -10.91 -17.99 3.95
C LEU A 5 -11.58 -16.65 4.30
N ARG A 6 -12.82 -16.73 4.83
CA ARG A 6 -13.34 -15.71 5.77
C ARG A 6 -13.21 -16.20 7.22
N ASP A 7 -12.14 -16.92 7.52
CA ASP A 7 -11.79 -17.16 8.92
C ASP A 7 -11.37 -15.82 9.51
N SER A 8 -11.73 -15.60 10.76
CA SER A 8 -11.32 -14.45 11.56
C SER A 8 -9.81 -14.57 11.84
N GLY A 9 -9.02 -14.45 10.79
CA GLY A 9 -7.57 -14.50 10.85
C GLY A 9 -7.02 -13.32 11.63
N PRO A 10 -5.76 -13.41 12.09
CA PRO A 10 -5.08 -12.28 12.70
C PRO A 10 -5.26 -11.02 11.84
N THR A 11 -5.54 -9.88 12.50
CA THR A 11 -5.77 -8.62 11.81
C THR A 11 -4.54 -8.26 10.98
N ILE A 12 -4.65 -8.36 9.66
CA ILE A 12 -3.59 -7.97 8.74
C ILE A 12 -3.34 -6.48 8.92
N LYS A 13 -2.11 -6.14 9.32
CA LYS A 13 -1.64 -4.76 9.30
C LYS A 13 -0.98 -4.50 7.96
N ALA A 14 -1.39 -3.43 7.29
CA ALA A 14 -0.90 -3.08 5.98
C ALA A 14 -0.43 -1.62 5.93
N TRP A 15 0.64 -1.39 5.18
CA TRP A 15 1.20 -0.06 4.97
C TRP A 15 1.47 0.18 3.50
N VAL A 16 1.20 1.39 3.04
CA VAL A 16 1.69 1.88 1.76
C VAL A 16 3.06 2.51 1.97
N VAL A 17 4.04 2.08 1.18
CA VAL A 17 5.39 2.63 1.15
C VAL A 17 5.53 3.47 -0.12
N PHE A 18 6.01 4.69 0.01
CA PHE A 18 6.27 5.61 -1.10
C PHE A 18 7.76 5.88 -1.22
N SER A 19 8.27 5.73 -2.44
CA SER A 19 9.68 5.89 -2.78
C SER A 19 9.91 7.01 -3.78
N GLY A 20 11.03 7.71 -3.64
CA GLY A 20 11.57 8.62 -4.65
C GLY A 20 12.39 7.93 -5.75
N GLN A 21 12.67 6.63 -5.60
CA GLN A 21 13.34 5.85 -6.63
C GLN A 21 12.42 5.69 -7.84
N ALA A 22 13.00 5.80 -9.02
CA ALA A 22 12.29 5.67 -10.27
C ALA A 22 13.09 4.79 -11.21
N ASP A 23 12.46 3.73 -11.69
CA ASP A 23 13.09 2.83 -12.66
C ASP A 23 13.17 3.44 -14.06
N ARG A 24 12.45 4.55 -14.31
CA ARG A 24 12.34 5.16 -15.64
C ARG A 24 12.38 6.70 -15.64
N PRO A 25 12.99 7.33 -16.67
CA PRO A 25 13.21 8.78 -16.70
C PRO A 25 11.94 9.64 -16.67
N TRP A 26 10.84 9.22 -17.30
CA TRP A 26 9.59 9.99 -17.31
C TRP A 26 8.94 10.08 -15.92
N LEU A 27 9.23 9.16 -15.01
CA LEU A 27 8.74 9.25 -13.62
C LEU A 27 9.37 10.43 -12.87
N LYS A 28 10.39 11.09 -13.43
CA LYS A 28 10.94 12.34 -12.89
C LYS A 28 9.94 13.52 -12.95
N PHE A 29 8.89 13.44 -13.76
CA PHE A 29 7.79 14.41 -13.75
C PHE A 29 6.90 14.29 -12.50
N LEU A 30 6.96 13.17 -11.77
CA LEU A 30 6.26 13.03 -10.50
C LEU A 30 6.99 13.76 -9.38
N ARG A 31 6.25 14.14 -8.33
CA ARG A 31 6.79 14.83 -7.15
C ARG A 31 8.01 14.06 -6.60
N PRO A 32 9.16 14.72 -6.36
CA PRO A 32 10.30 14.08 -5.72
C PRO A 32 9.92 13.38 -4.41
N GLY A 33 10.39 12.15 -4.21
CA GLY A 33 10.00 11.30 -3.08
C GLY A 33 8.73 10.46 -3.29
N PHE A 34 7.99 10.68 -4.38
CA PHE A 34 6.71 10.02 -4.69
C PHE A 34 6.64 9.56 -6.14
N ARG A 35 7.62 8.76 -6.54
CA ARG A 35 7.74 8.22 -7.91
C ARG A 35 7.25 6.78 -8.03
N HIS A 36 7.18 6.08 -6.90
CA HIS A 36 6.67 4.71 -6.82
C HIS A 36 5.97 4.46 -5.48
N CYS A 37 5.04 3.52 -5.46
CA CYS A 37 4.45 3.02 -4.23
C CYS A 37 4.17 1.52 -4.27
N PHE A 38 4.37 0.86 -3.14
CA PHE A 38 4.13 -0.56 -2.94
C PHE A 38 3.52 -0.82 -1.57
N VAL A 39 3.14 -2.07 -1.30
CA VAL A 39 2.52 -2.47 -0.03
C VAL A 39 3.46 -3.37 0.75
N ILE A 40 3.56 -3.14 2.06
CA ILE A 40 4.04 -4.15 3.00
C ILE A 40 2.90 -4.55 3.93
N MET A 41 2.83 -5.82 4.28
CA MET A 41 1.82 -6.39 5.16
C MET A 41 2.47 -7.28 6.21
N ASN A 42 1.82 -7.34 7.37
CA ASN A 42 2.14 -8.25 8.45
C ASN A 42 0.82 -8.89 8.91
N ASP A 43 0.74 -10.20 8.76
CA ASP A 43 -0.42 -11.01 9.15
C ASP A 43 -0.26 -11.64 10.55
N GLY A 44 0.77 -11.24 11.31
CA GLY A 44 1.10 -11.84 12.60
C GLY A 44 1.91 -13.13 12.51
N GLN A 45 2.20 -13.64 11.31
CA GLN A 45 3.08 -14.78 11.08
C GLN A 45 4.31 -14.42 10.26
N CYS A 46 4.16 -13.56 9.26
CA CYS A 46 5.25 -13.15 8.38
C CYS A 46 5.07 -11.71 7.88
N TRP A 47 6.14 -11.19 7.28
CA TRP A 47 6.10 -9.98 6.47
C TRP A 47 5.91 -10.35 5.00
N LEU A 48 4.99 -9.66 4.31
CA LEU A 48 4.81 -9.74 2.86
C LEU A 48 5.10 -8.37 2.23
N SER A 49 5.69 -8.35 1.04
CA SER A 49 5.64 -7.19 0.14
C SER A 49 4.90 -7.51 -1.14
N PHE A 50 4.05 -6.59 -1.56
CA PHE A 50 3.41 -6.56 -2.87
C PHE A 50 3.86 -5.30 -3.61
N ASP A 51 4.65 -5.50 -4.67
CA ASP A 51 5.30 -4.43 -5.42
C ASP A 51 4.91 -4.47 -6.91
N PRO A 52 3.89 -3.68 -7.31
CA PRO A 52 3.47 -3.58 -8.70
C PRO A 52 4.44 -2.70 -9.50
N MET A 53 5.41 -3.34 -10.16
CA MET A 53 6.34 -2.69 -11.07
C MET A 53 5.71 -2.45 -12.46
N LEU A 54 6.33 -1.60 -13.28
CA LEU A 54 5.81 -1.30 -14.62
C LEU A 54 5.85 -2.48 -15.60
N ASN A 55 6.70 -3.47 -15.35
CA ASN A 55 6.94 -4.63 -16.23
C ASN A 55 6.59 -5.97 -15.59
N TYR A 56 6.46 -6.04 -14.28
CA TYR A 56 6.07 -7.24 -13.53
C TYR A 56 5.44 -6.82 -12.20
N THR A 57 4.90 -7.78 -11.46
CA THR A 57 4.48 -7.56 -10.08
C THR A 57 5.26 -8.50 -9.19
N ASP A 58 6.02 -7.94 -8.24
CA ASP A 58 6.83 -8.72 -7.30
C ASP A 58 6.04 -8.99 -6.02
N LEU A 59 6.05 -10.24 -5.60
CA LEU A 59 5.39 -10.73 -4.40
C LEU A 59 6.44 -11.49 -3.60
N ARG A 60 6.75 -11.00 -2.40
CA ARG A 60 7.74 -11.64 -1.54
C ARG A 60 7.22 -11.87 -0.14
N VAL A 61 7.42 -13.09 0.34
CA VAL A 61 7.34 -13.44 1.75
C VAL A 61 8.74 -13.28 2.34
N HIS A 62 8.87 -12.46 3.37
CA HIS A 62 10.15 -12.15 4.02
C HIS A 62 10.38 -13.07 5.21
N GLY A 63 10.58 -14.37 4.95
CA GLY A 63 10.72 -15.40 6.00
C GLY A 63 11.93 -15.22 6.94
N HIS A 64 12.90 -14.40 6.55
CA HIS A 64 14.07 -14.08 7.38
C HIS A 64 13.87 -12.84 8.27
N ILE A 65 12.77 -12.09 8.11
CA ILE A 65 12.48 -10.91 8.92
C ILE A 65 11.59 -11.37 10.09
N PRO A 66 12.01 -11.17 11.35
CA PRO A 66 11.16 -11.47 12.49
C PRO A 66 9.82 -10.74 12.39
N VAL A 67 8.72 -11.41 12.70
CA VAL A 67 7.37 -10.80 12.65
C VAL A 67 7.22 -9.59 13.56
N THR A 68 8.00 -9.54 14.65
CA THR A 68 8.04 -8.43 15.61
C THR A 68 8.91 -7.25 15.18
N PHE A 69 9.68 -7.40 14.09
CA PHE A 69 10.53 -6.33 13.59
C PHE A 69 9.70 -5.17 13.06
N ASP A 70 10.03 -3.94 13.44
CA ASP A 70 9.38 -2.73 12.94
C ASP A 70 9.89 -2.35 11.54
N LEU A 71 9.46 -3.13 10.54
CA LEU A 71 9.77 -2.89 9.14
C LEU A 71 9.31 -1.50 8.66
N PRO A 72 8.12 -0.98 9.04
CA PRO A 72 7.72 0.38 8.72
C PRO A 72 8.71 1.44 9.21
N ALA A 73 9.16 1.38 10.48
CA ALA A 73 10.13 2.33 11.01
C ALA A 73 11.48 2.23 10.32
N TRP A 74 11.95 1.01 10.05
CA TRP A 74 13.20 0.79 9.33
C TRP A 74 13.18 1.39 7.92
N LEU A 75 12.07 1.25 7.19
CA LEU A 75 11.89 1.87 5.87
C LEU A 75 11.85 3.40 5.95
N ARG A 76 11.20 3.97 6.98
CA ARG A 76 11.22 5.42 7.22
C ARG A 76 12.63 5.94 7.45
N GLY A 77 13.45 5.19 8.20
CA GLY A 77 14.87 5.49 8.41
C GLY A 77 15.70 5.54 7.12
N ARG A 78 15.22 4.93 6.04
CA ARG A 78 15.83 4.96 4.70
C ARG A 78 15.22 6.03 3.77
N GLY A 79 14.50 7.00 4.34
CA GLY A 79 13.91 8.12 3.62
C GLY A 79 12.61 7.79 2.89
N GLN A 80 12.07 6.58 3.05
CA GLN A 80 10.75 6.21 2.50
C GLN A 80 9.64 6.88 3.32
N LYS A 81 8.52 7.19 2.68
CA LYS A 81 7.30 7.58 3.41
C LYS A 81 6.43 6.34 3.58
N VAL A 82 6.01 6.05 4.82
CA VAL A 82 5.27 4.83 5.14
C VAL A 82 4.01 5.18 5.93
N VAL A 83 2.85 4.85 5.36
CA VAL A 83 1.53 5.18 5.91
C VAL A 83 0.75 3.90 6.15
N GLN A 84 0.30 3.70 7.39
CA GLN A 84 -0.60 2.58 7.71
C GLN A 84 -2.00 2.90 7.19
N ALA A 85 -2.67 1.90 6.62
CA ALA A 85 -4.05 2.02 6.17
C ALA A 85 -4.80 0.71 6.42
N PRO A 86 -6.11 0.76 6.71
CA PRO A 86 -6.92 -0.45 6.85
C PRO A 86 -7.17 -1.08 5.47
N VAL A 87 -7.17 -2.40 5.42
CA VAL A 87 -7.62 -3.15 4.25
C VAL A 87 -9.13 -3.37 4.36
N ASP A 88 -9.91 -2.80 3.44
CA ASP A 88 -11.37 -2.93 3.43
C ASP A 88 -11.84 -3.76 2.23
N HIS A 89 -12.22 -5.01 2.51
CA HIS A 89 -12.80 -5.91 1.52
C HIS A 89 -14.34 -5.96 1.58
N SER A 90 -14.99 -5.06 2.32
CA SER A 90 -16.46 -5.04 2.44
C SER A 90 -17.14 -4.56 1.16
N ARG A 91 -16.43 -3.78 0.34
CA ARG A 91 -16.98 -3.21 -0.90
C ARG A 91 -17.13 -4.27 -1.98
N GLN A 92 -18.36 -4.47 -2.44
CA GLN A 92 -18.70 -5.47 -3.46
C GLN A 92 -18.76 -4.90 -4.89
N LYS A 93 -18.80 -3.57 -5.05
CA LYS A 93 -18.84 -2.96 -6.38
C LYS A 93 -17.48 -3.16 -7.08
N PRO A 94 -17.44 -3.48 -8.38
CA PRO A 94 -16.19 -3.56 -9.12
C PRO A 94 -15.50 -2.19 -9.19
N VAL A 95 -14.17 -2.22 -9.26
CA VAL A 95 -13.36 -0.99 -9.46
C VAL A 95 -13.57 -0.52 -10.92
N PRO A 96 -13.68 0.80 -11.17
CA PRO A 96 -13.71 1.33 -12.53
C PRO A 96 -12.52 0.83 -13.38
N LEU A 97 -12.72 0.76 -14.70
CA LEU A 97 -11.64 0.48 -15.63
C LEU A 97 -10.58 1.59 -15.51
N ALA A 98 -9.33 1.20 -15.27
CA ALA A 98 -8.21 2.11 -15.11
C ALA A 98 -6.93 1.46 -15.64
N PHE A 99 -5.93 2.28 -15.95
CA PHE A 99 -4.61 1.78 -16.33
C PHE A 99 -3.98 0.97 -15.19
N PHE A 100 -3.27 -0.09 -15.53
CA PHE A 100 -2.55 -0.87 -14.53
C PHE A 100 -1.29 -0.11 -14.09
N THR A 101 -1.43 0.67 -13.02
CA THR A 101 -0.36 1.46 -12.40
C THR A 101 -0.09 0.97 -10.98
N CYS A 102 1.07 1.31 -10.42
CA CYS A 102 1.38 1.00 -9.03
C CYS A 102 0.34 1.59 -8.06
N VAL A 103 -0.18 2.78 -8.36
CA VAL A 103 -1.25 3.42 -7.58
C VAL A 103 -2.56 2.64 -7.66
N GLU A 104 -3.00 2.21 -8.85
CA GLU A 104 -4.23 1.41 -8.98
C GLU A 104 -4.10 0.05 -8.30
N ALA A 105 -2.96 -0.61 -8.45
CA ALA A 105 -2.69 -1.88 -7.80
C ALA A 105 -2.70 -1.74 -6.26
N VAL A 106 -2.04 -0.71 -5.71
CA VAL A 106 -2.08 -0.41 -4.27
C VAL A 106 -3.51 -0.09 -3.82
N LYS A 107 -4.26 0.76 -4.54
CA LYS A 107 -5.65 1.07 -4.19
C LYS A 107 -6.52 -0.18 -4.10
N ARG A 108 -6.34 -1.15 -4.99
CA ARG A 108 -7.05 -2.44 -4.96
C ARG A 108 -6.74 -3.26 -3.72
N VAL A 109 -5.49 -3.27 -3.24
CA VAL A 109 -5.12 -3.94 -1.98
C VAL A 109 -5.88 -3.37 -0.79
N PHE A 110 -6.09 -2.04 -0.75
CA PHE A 110 -6.78 -1.37 0.35
C PHE A 110 -8.30 -1.22 0.15
N GLY A 111 -8.86 -1.66 -0.99
CA GLY A 111 -10.28 -1.45 -1.32
C GLY A 111 -10.66 0.02 -1.62
N LEU A 112 -9.69 0.84 -2.02
CA LEU A 112 -9.89 2.26 -2.32
C LEU A 112 -10.44 2.46 -3.73
N HIS A 113 -11.63 3.05 -3.83
CA HIS A 113 -12.28 3.37 -5.10
C HIS A 113 -12.26 4.88 -5.31
N SER A 114 -11.23 5.39 -5.99
CA SER A 114 -11.15 6.81 -6.34
C SER A 114 -10.47 6.99 -7.68
N PHE A 115 -11.22 7.50 -8.66
CA PHE A 115 -10.73 7.72 -10.02
C PHE A 115 -9.71 8.87 -10.11
N PHE A 116 -9.76 9.84 -9.18
CA PHE A 116 -8.93 11.04 -9.22
C PHE A 116 -7.55 10.87 -8.56
N ILE A 117 -7.30 9.72 -7.93
CA ILE A 117 -6.00 9.40 -7.32
C ILE A 117 -5.17 8.65 -8.36
N LEU A 118 -4.36 9.40 -9.11
CA LEU A 118 -3.58 8.91 -10.25
C LEU A 118 -2.08 8.80 -9.93
N THR A 119 -1.59 9.55 -8.94
CA THR A 119 -0.17 9.63 -8.60
C THR A 119 0.11 9.15 -7.17
N PRO A 120 1.33 8.66 -6.88
CA PRO A 120 1.70 8.26 -5.52
C PRO A 120 1.57 9.42 -4.52
N TRP A 121 1.86 10.66 -4.94
CA TRP A 121 1.67 11.84 -4.09
C TRP A 121 0.20 12.09 -3.72
N GLN A 122 -0.72 11.98 -4.70
CA GLN A 122 -2.16 12.11 -4.43
C GLN A 122 -2.65 11.02 -3.48
N LEU A 123 -2.18 9.78 -3.66
CA LEU A 123 -2.53 8.67 -2.78
C LEU A 123 -2.03 8.95 -1.35
N TYR A 124 -0.78 9.39 -1.19
CA TYR A 124 -0.23 9.77 0.10
C TYR A 124 -1.08 10.86 0.78
N CYS A 125 -1.44 11.92 0.06
CA CYS A 125 -2.28 13.00 0.60
C CYS A 125 -3.65 12.50 1.04
N HIS A 126 -4.25 11.60 0.26
CA HIS A 126 -5.55 11.02 0.58
C HIS A 126 -5.48 10.22 1.89
N LEU A 127 -4.50 9.32 2.01
CA LEU A 127 -4.32 8.50 3.21
C LEU A 127 -3.99 9.33 4.46
N GLN A 128 -3.18 10.38 4.33
CA GLN A 128 -2.88 11.27 5.47
C GLN A 128 -4.14 11.99 5.98
N LYS A 129 -5.00 12.46 5.08
CA LYS A 129 -6.27 13.11 5.47
C LYS A 129 -7.18 12.14 6.22
N ASP A 130 -7.24 10.89 5.79
CA ASP A 130 -8.07 9.87 6.43
C ASP A 130 -7.54 9.49 7.82
N ASN A 131 -6.21 9.41 7.98
CA ASN A 131 -5.60 9.17 9.29
C ASN A 131 -5.84 10.34 10.26
N HIS A 132 -5.69 11.59 9.81
CA HIS A 132 -6.01 12.75 10.67
C HIS A 132 -7.47 12.78 11.11
N LYS A 133 -8.41 12.40 10.24
CA LYS A 133 -9.81 12.26 10.65
C LYS A 133 -9.95 11.21 11.75
N LYS A 134 -9.31 10.05 11.61
CA LYS A 134 -9.37 9.00 12.65
C LYS A 134 -8.80 9.47 13.98
N GLU A 135 -7.67 10.16 13.98
CA GLU A 135 -7.07 10.73 15.18
C GLU A 135 -7.99 11.75 15.86
N ILE A 136 -8.68 12.59 15.10
CA ILE A 136 -9.60 13.61 15.66
C ILE A 136 -10.89 12.99 16.22
N PHE A 137 -11.43 11.97 15.57
CA PHE A 137 -12.74 11.40 15.95
C PHE A 137 -12.67 10.21 16.92
N TYR A 138 -11.50 9.58 17.08
CA TYR A 138 -11.31 8.38 17.91
C TYR A 138 -10.10 8.44 18.85
N GLY A 139 -9.38 9.58 18.91
CA GLY A 139 -8.31 9.85 19.88
C GLY A 139 -8.84 10.59 21.10
#